data_AF-A0A9R1HKC1-F1
#
_entry.id   AF-A0A9R1HKC1-F1
#
_cell.length_a   1.000
_cell.length_b   1.000
_cell.length_c   1.000
_cell.angle_alpha   90.00
_cell.angle_beta   90.00
_cell.angle_gamma   90.00
#
_symmetry.space_group_name_H-M   'P 1'
#
loop_
_entity.id
_entity.type
_entity.pdbx_description
1 polymer ?
#
loop_
_entity_poly.entity_id
_entity_poly.type
_entity_poly.pdbx_seq_one_letter_code
_entity_poly.pdbx_strand_id
1 'polypeptide(L)'
;MTQQVRRETRSEGVTAMGGYNLFLATKMPPEHRIYDPDLESLESSTTPFLTSFEVLDVYSGPPMGVFKFRHWGYMEGPFKGHPPHGHLVEFFGVRVFHVDQDTKVEKAEFFYERGNFLASFLSAPSTSASAASASGCPVMRGD
;
A
#
# COMPACT_ATOMS: atom_id res chain seq x y z
N MET A 1 4.25 -2.24 -16.00
CA MET A 1 3.05 -3.00 -15.61
C MET A 1 2.91 -2.85 -14.11
N THR A 2 2.08 -1.92 -13.67
CA THR A 2 1.75 -1.70 -12.26
C THR A 2 0.99 -2.92 -11.76
N GLN A 3 1.50 -3.58 -10.70
CA GLN A 3 0.94 -4.83 -10.22
C GLN A 3 -0.13 -4.51 -9.19
N GLN A 4 -1.38 -4.42 -9.65
CA GLN A 4 -2.52 -4.17 -8.78
C GLN A 4 -2.65 -5.35 -7.81
N VAL A 5 -2.54 -5.06 -6.52
CA VAL A 5 -2.58 -6.09 -5.49
C VAL A 5 -4.03 -6.32 -5.09
N ARG A 6 -4.52 -7.55 -5.22
CA ARG A 6 -5.76 -8.02 -4.59
C ARG A 6 -5.42 -8.65 -3.23
N ARG A 7 -5.94 -8.09 -2.14
CA ARG A 7 -5.79 -8.65 -0.79
C ARG A 7 -7.13 -8.96 -0.18
N GLU A 8 -7.37 -10.23 0.12
CA GLU A 8 -8.51 -10.68 0.91
C GLU A 8 -8.13 -10.74 2.38
N THR A 9 -8.96 -10.17 3.25
CA THR A 9 -8.81 -10.21 4.69
C THR A 9 -10.08 -10.73 5.33
N ARG A 10 -9.91 -11.64 6.30
CA ARG A 10 -10.95 -12.10 7.23
C ARG A 10 -10.58 -11.62 8.63
N SER A 11 -11.57 -11.41 9.48
CA SER A 11 -11.41 -10.85 10.83
C SER A 11 -10.29 -11.53 11.63
N GLU A 12 -10.21 -12.86 11.60
CA GLU A 12 -9.21 -13.65 12.32
C GLU A 12 -7.77 -13.40 11.82
N GLY A 13 -7.58 -13.23 10.51
CA GLY A 13 -6.25 -13.03 9.90
C GLY A 13 -5.67 -11.63 10.10
N VAL A 14 -6.51 -10.62 10.28
CA VAL A 14 -6.09 -9.22 10.54
C VAL A 14 -5.48 -9.09 11.93
N THR A 15 -6.09 -9.75 12.93
CA THR A 15 -5.65 -9.70 14.33
C THR A 15 -4.31 -10.42 14.54
N ALA A 16 -4.01 -11.45 13.75
CA ALA A 16 -2.80 -12.26 13.92
C ALA A 16 -1.54 -11.66 13.27
N MET A 17 -1.65 -11.02 12.10
CA MET A 17 -0.48 -10.54 11.35
C MET A 17 -0.24 -9.04 11.47
N GLY A 18 -1.23 -8.27 11.91
CA GLY A 18 -1.22 -6.81 11.86
C GLY A 18 -1.69 -6.28 10.50
N GLY A 19 -2.52 -5.23 10.55
CA GLY A 19 -3.25 -4.73 9.38
C GLY A 19 -2.34 -4.36 8.21
N TYR A 20 -1.24 -3.66 8.47
CA TYR A 20 -0.31 -3.22 7.43
C TYR A 20 0.65 -4.30 6.93
N ASN A 21 1.01 -5.29 7.75
CA ASN A 21 1.76 -6.46 7.29
C ASN A 21 0.96 -7.24 6.26
N LEU A 22 -0.33 -7.49 6.53
CA LEU A 22 -1.24 -8.15 5.60
C LEU A 22 -1.49 -7.29 4.35
N PHE A 23 -1.65 -5.98 4.54
CA PHE A 23 -1.86 -5.04 3.45
C PHE A 23 -0.66 -5.03 2.51
N LEU A 24 0.55 -4.77 3.02
CA LEU A 24 1.80 -4.60 2.29
C LEU A 24 2.54 -5.91 1.99
N ALA A 25 1.94 -7.06 2.31
CA ALA A 25 2.47 -8.39 2.03
C ALA A 25 3.02 -8.50 0.60
N THR A 26 4.15 -9.17 0.42
CA THR A 26 4.84 -9.27 -0.87
C THR A 26 5.51 -10.62 -1.05
N LYS A 27 5.67 -11.05 -2.32
CA LYS A 27 6.47 -12.22 -2.70
C LYS A 27 7.85 -11.83 -3.24
N MET A 28 8.19 -10.54 -3.21
CA MET A 28 9.49 -10.07 -3.68
C MET A 28 10.61 -10.67 -2.80
N PRO A 29 11.78 -10.96 -3.36
CA PRO A 29 12.97 -11.31 -2.58
C PRO A 29 13.27 -10.22 -1.53
N PRO A 30 13.75 -10.58 -0.31
CA PRO A 30 14.01 -9.63 0.77
C PRO A 30 14.84 -8.41 0.36
N GLU A 31 15.85 -8.59 -0.47
CA GLU A 31 16.74 -7.54 -1.00
C GLU A 31 16.04 -6.46 -1.83
N HIS A 32 14.80 -6.71 -2.26
CA HIS A 32 14.00 -5.77 -3.04
C HIS A 32 12.81 -5.19 -2.26
N ARG A 33 12.72 -5.49 -0.95
CA ARG A 33 11.63 -5.00 -0.10
C ARG A 33 12.00 -3.65 0.53
N ILE A 34 11.26 -2.61 0.18
CA ILE A 34 11.29 -1.32 0.91
C ILE A 34 10.73 -1.49 2.33
N TYR A 35 9.75 -2.39 2.47
CA TYR A 35 9.11 -2.76 3.73
C TYR A 35 9.02 -4.28 3.79
N ASP A 36 9.52 -4.87 4.88
CA ASP A 36 9.52 -6.32 5.07
C ASP A 36 8.46 -6.75 6.10
N PRO A 37 7.28 -7.23 5.66
CA PRO A 37 6.19 -7.59 6.57
C PRO A 37 6.55 -8.75 7.51
N ASP A 38 7.55 -9.57 7.15
CA ASP A 38 7.97 -10.73 7.95
C ASP A 38 8.80 -10.31 9.18
N LEU A 39 9.31 -9.07 9.21
CA LEU A 39 10.15 -8.55 10.29
C LEU A 39 9.41 -7.59 11.23
N GLU A 40 8.16 -7.26 10.94
CA GLU A 40 7.43 -6.18 11.60
C GLU A 40 6.44 -6.71 12.63
N SER A 41 6.47 -6.10 13.82
CA SER A 41 5.46 -6.36 14.84
C SER A 41 4.15 -5.62 14.51
N LEU A 42 3.09 -5.93 15.24
CA LEU A 42 1.82 -5.19 15.12
C LEU A 42 2.04 -3.67 15.34
N GLU A 43 2.82 -3.31 16.35
CA GLU A 43 3.12 -1.91 16.67
C GLU A 43 3.97 -1.26 15.56
N SER A 44 5.08 -1.89 15.18
CA SER A 44 6.00 -1.31 14.18
C SER A 44 5.39 -1.23 12.79
N SER A 45 4.45 -2.13 12.47
CA SER A 45 3.65 -2.06 11.25
C SER A 45 2.56 -1.01 11.29
N THR A 46 2.04 -0.63 12.46
CA THR A 46 0.89 0.29 12.54
C THR A 46 1.31 1.73 12.70
N THR A 47 2.24 2.02 13.61
CA THR A 47 2.65 3.40 13.96
C THR A 47 3.02 4.26 12.74
N PRO A 48 3.81 3.78 11.76
CA PRO A 48 4.23 4.62 10.63
C PRO A 48 3.08 4.99 9.68
N PHE A 49 1.96 4.27 9.73
CA PHE A 49 0.84 4.44 8.81
C PHE A 49 -0.45 4.87 9.53
N LEU A 50 -0.34 5.41 10.75
CA LEU A 50 -1.43 6.11 11.43
C LEU A 50 -1.71 7.45 10.74
N THR A 51 -2.23 7.39 9.52
CA THR A 51 -2.51 8.57 8.69
C THR A 51 -3.99 8.63 8.32
N SER A 52 -4.39 9.65 7.57
CA SER A 52 -5.80 9.91 7.26
C SER A 52 -6.34 8.96 6.19
N PHE A 53 -7.59 8.52 6.38
CA PHE A 53 -8.35 7.70 5.44
C PHE A 53 -9.63 8.42 5.03
N GLU A 54 -9.91 8.45 3.74
CA GLU A 54 -11.06 9.15 3.15
C GLU A 54 -11.80 8.23 2.18
N VAL A 55 -13.14 8.21 2.29
CA VAL A 55 -14.02 7.58 1.30
C VAL A 55 -14.34 8.63 0.23
N LEU A 56 -14.01 8.33 -1.02
CA LEU A 56 -14.21 9.26 -2.14
C LEU A 56 -15.57 9.04 -2.82
N ASP A 57 -15.86 7.78 -3.14
CA ASP A 57 -17.07 7.40 -3.87
C ASP A 57 -17.60 6.06 -3.34
N VAL A 58 -18.92 5.94 -3.17
CA VAL A 58 -19.59 4.68 -2.81
C VAL A 58 -20.32 4.16 -4.03
N TYR A 59 -20.00 2.93 -4.44
CA TYR A 59 -20.55 2.30 -5.64
C TYR A 59 -21.70 1.33 -5.33
N SER A 60 -21.74 0.73 -4.14
CA SER A 60 -22.80 -0.22 -3.74
C SER A 60 -22.97 -0.33 -2.23
N GLY A 61 -24.11 -0.91 -1.81
CA GLY A 61 -24.46 -1.21 -0.41
C GLY A 61 -24.59 -2.72 -0.13
N PRO A 62 -25.06 -3.12 1.06
CA PRO A 62 -25.17 -4.53 1.46
C PRO A 62 -25.93 -5.41 0.45
N PRO A 63 -25.58 -6.71 0.30
CA PRO A 63 -24.58 -7.44 1.09
C PRO A 63 -23.14 -7.25 0.61
N MET A 64 -22.92 -6.53 -0.50
CA MET A 64 -21.60 -6.28 -1.07
C MET A 64 -21.37 -4.77 -1.21
N GLY A 65 -20.74 -4.16 -0.22
CA GLY A 65 -20.38 -2.75 -0.27
C GLY A 65 -19.07 -2.53 -1.02
N VAL A 66 -19.08 -1.60 -1.97
CA VAL A 66 -17.88 -1.24 -2.74
C VAL A 66 -17.71 0.27 -2.69
N PHE A 67 -16.51 0.73 -2.37
CA PHE A 67 -16.19 2.14 -2.39
C PHE A 67 -14.73 2.39 -2.79
N LYS A 68 -14.50 3.55 -3.41
CA LYS A 68 -13.16 4.08 -3.66
C LYS A 68 -12.71 4.88 -2.46
N PHE A 69 -11.44 4.73 -2.12
CA PHE A 69 -10.83 5.43 -1.00
C PHE A 69 -9.49 6.06 -1.37
N ARG A 70 -9.10 7.02 -0.55
CA ARG A 70 -7.77 7.62 -0.51
C ARG A 70 -7.22 7.43 0.89
N HIS A 71 -5.96 7.07 0.97
CA HIS A 71 -5.22 7.03 2.22
C HIS A 71 -3.99 7.90 2.07
N TRP A 72 -3.76 8.80 3.02
CA TRP A 72 -2.77 9.86 2.86
C TRP A 72 -2.23 10.39 4.18
N GLY A 73 -1.01 10.92 4.17
CA GLY A 73 -0.37 11.62 5.29
C GLY A 73 0.92 12.32 4.85
N TYR A 74 1.50 13.13 5.73
CA TYR A 74 2.81 13.76 5.48
C TYR A 74 3.92 12.94 6.15
N MET A 75 5.03 12.70 5.44
CA MET A 75 6.16 11.97 6.00
C MET A 75 7.02 12.88 6.89
N GLU A 76 6.56 13.08 8.12
CA GLU A 76 7.21 13.92 9.14
C GLU A 76 8.26 13.18 9.96
N GLY A 77 8.22 11.85 9.97
CA GLY A 77 9.20 10.97 10.63
C GLY A 77 10.02 10.12 9.65
N PRO A 78 11.15 9.54 10.10
CA PRO A 78 11.92 8.63 9.28
C PRO A 78 11.16 7.33 9.00
N PHE A 79 11.38 6.73 7.84
CA PHE A 79 10.76 5.46 7.43
C PHE A 79 11.80 4.50 6.87
N LYS A 80 12.05 3.39 7.55
CA LYS A 80 12.95 2.30 7.09
C LYS A 80 14.32 2.78 6.57
N GLY A 81 14.93 3.73 7.30
CA GLY A 81 16.24 4.30 6.94
C GLY A 81 16.17 5.53 6.03
N HIS A 82 14.99 5.90 5.53
CA HIS A 82 14.78 7.13 4.79
C HIS A 82 14.46 8.30 5.74
N PRO A 83 15.16 9.44 5.62
CA PRO A 83 14.89 10.62 6.43
C PRO A 83 13.51 11.22 6.10
N PRO A 84 12.86 11.91 7.05
CA PRO A 84 11.61 12.61 6.78
C PRO A 84 11.82 13.67 5.68
N HIS A 85 10.88 13.76 4.76
CA HIS A 85 10.91 14.75 3.68
C HIS A 85 9.70 15.70 3.71
N GLY A 86 8.73 15.49 4.61
CA GLY A 86 7.58 16.39 4.80
C GLY A 86 6.63 16.48 3.60
N HIS A 87 6.77 15.60 2.60
CA HIS A 87 5.89 15.57 1.44
C HIS A 87 4.68 14.67 1.71
N LEU A 88 3.61 14.92 0.97
CA LEU A 88 2.42 14.09 0.95
C LEU A 88 2.77 12.70 0.40
N VAL A 89 2.48 11.69 1.21
CA VAL A 89 2.45 10.28 0.84
C VAL A 89 1.00 9.90 0.73
N GLU A 90 0.59 9.39 -0.43
CA GLU A 90 -0.79 8.97 -0.65
C GLU A 90 -0.92 7.81 -1.61
N PHE A 91 -2.02 7.09 -1.47
CA PHE A 91 -2.46 6.14 -2.48
C PHE A 91 -3.98 6.05 -2.54
N PHE A 92 -4.45 5.54 -3.67
CA PHE A 92 -5.85 5.30 -3.94
C PHE A 92 -6.10 3.81 -4.10
N GLY A 93 -7.31 3.40 -3.72
CA GLY A 93 -7.73 2.03 -3.89
C GLY A 93 -9.24 1.89 -3.96
N VAL A 94 -9.67 0.67 -4.26
CA VAL A 94 -11.06 0.24 -4.11
C VAL A 94 -11.10 -0.82 -3.03
N ARG A 95 -12.09 -0.71 -2.14
CA ARG A 95 -12.40 -1.72 -1.14
C ARG A 95 -13.74 -2.35 -1.46
N VAL A 96 -13.78 -3.67 -1.47
CA VAL A 96 -15.00 -4.49 -1.56
C VAL A 96 -15.18 -5.15 -0.20
N PHE A 97 -16.33 -5.04 0.43
CA PHE A 97 -16.63 -5.78 1.66
C PHE A 97 -17.94 -6.54 1.53
N HIS A 98 -17.93 -7.76 2.03
CA HIS A 98 -19.11 -8.62 2.13
C HIS A 98 -19.59 -8.59 3.58
N VAL A 99 -20.88 -8.36 3.76
CA VAL A 99 -21.52 -8.37 5.07
C VAL A 99 -22.58 -9.47 5.17
N ASP A 100 -22.70 -10.03 6.36
CA ASP A 100 -23.77 -10.96 6.71
C ASP A 100 -25.11 -10.24 6.91
N GLN A 101 -26.14 -11.00 7.30
CA GLN A 101 -27.48 -10.48 7.59
C GLN A 101 -27.50 -9.50 8.78
N ASP A 102 -26.52 -9.57 9.69
CA ASP A 102 -26.34 -8.65 10.82
C ASP A 102 -25.48 -7.43 10.46
N THR A 103 -25.12 -7.24 9.18
CA THR A 103 -24.21 -6.17 8.71
C THR A 103 -22.78 -6.28 9.26
N LYS A 104 -22.36 -7.48 9.71
CA LYS A 104 -20.97 -7.72 10.12
C LYS A 104 -20.12 -8.07 8.91
N VAL A 105 -18.90 -7.53 8.85
CA VAL A 105 -17.98 -7.79 7.74
C VAL A 105 -17.44 -9.22 7.84
N GLU A 106 -17.82 -10.07 6.90
CA GLU A 106 -17.30 -11.44 6.78
C GLU A 106 -15.99 -11.50 5.99
N LYS A 107 -15.87 -10.62 5.00
CA LYS A 107 -14.74 -10.58 4.07
C LYS A 107 -14.51 -9.16 3.57
N ALA A 108 -13.25 -8.74 3.51
CA ALA A 108 -12.86 -7.50 2.85
C ALA A 108 -11.78 -7.77 1.80
N GLU A 109 -11.89 -7.12 0.65
CA GLU A 109 -10.91 -7.14 -0.41
C GLU A 109 -10.42 -5.73 -0.70
N PHE A 110 -9.10 -5.58 -0.85
CA PHE A 110 -8.47 -4.32 -1.20
C PHE A 110 -7.78 -4.44 -2.55
N PHE A 111 -7.98 -3.43 -3.39
CA PHE A 111 -7.39 -3.30 -4.71
C PHE A 111 -6.66 -1.96 -4.78
N TYR A 112 -5.33 -1.99 -4.82
CA TYR A 112 -4.51 -0.78 -4.81
C TYR A 112 -3.09 -1.04 -5.33
N GLU A 113 -2.35 0.04 -5.62
CA GLU A 113 -0.95 -0.01 -6.06
C GLU A 113 0.02 0.15 -4.89
N ARG A 114 0.45 -0.98 -4.34
CA ARG A 114 1.41 -1.04 -3.23
C ARG A 114 2.76 -0.41 -3.57
N GLY A 115 3.25 -0.62 -4.80
CA GLY A 115 4.57 -0.16 -5.23
C GLY A 115 4.67 1.37 -5.20
N ASN A 116 3.67 2.05 -5.77
CA ASN A 116 3.60 3.51 -5.78
C ASN A 116 3.49 4.08 -4.36
N PHE A 117 2.72 3.43 -3.49
CA PHE A 117 2.63 3.83 -2.09
C PHE A 117 3.99 3.78 -1.39
N LEU A 118 4.69 2.64 -1.44
CA LEU A 118 6.00 2.51 -0.80
C LEU A 118 7.07 3.40 -1.43
N ALA A 119 7.01 3.62 -2.75
CA ALA A 119 7.94 4.51 -3.45
C ALA A 119 7.82 5.96 -2.98
N SER A 120 6.63 6.38 -2.51
CA SER A 120 6.43 7.75 -2.04
C SER A 120 7.13 8.08 -0.71
N PHE A 121 7.60 7.06 0.03
CA PHE A 121 8.44 7.24 1.22
C PHE A 121 9.94 7.35 0.90
N LEU A 122 10.33 7.08 -0.36
CA LEU A 122 11.72 7.15 -0.75
C LEU A 122 12.09 8.61 -1.02
N SER A 123 13.12 9.10 -0.33
CA SER A 123 13.76 10.37 -0.66
C SER A 123 14.28 10.33 -2.10
N ALA A 124 14.18 11.43 -2.85
CA ALA A 124 14.91 11.54 -4.11
C ALA A 124 16.40 11.26 -3.84
N PRO A 125 17.07 10.46 -4.69
CA PRO A 125 18.50 10.23 -4.54
C PRO A 125 19.21 11.59 -4.54
N SER A 126 20.14 11.80 -3.61
CA SER A 126 20.97 13.01 -3.61
C SER A 126 21.62 13.11 -4.99
N THR A 127 21.33 14.18 -5.74
CA THR A 127 21.92 14.45 -7.05
C THR A 127 23.41 14.72 -6.88
N SER A 128 24.18 13.65 -6.75
CA SER A 128 25.63 13.62 -6.75
C SER A 128 26.09 12.32 -7.43
N ALA A 129 25.63 12.10 -8.65
CA ALA A 129 26.25 11.18 -9.59
C ALA A 129 25.96 11.65 -11.03
N SER A 130 27.02 12.01 -11.74
CA SER A 130 27.03 12.51 -13.11
C SER A 130 26.40 11.53 -14.09
N ALA A 131 25.71 12.09 -15.09
CA ALA A 131 25.05 11.38 -16.19
C ALA A 131 26.01 10.49 -17.00
N ALA A 132 25.53 9.29 -17.37
CA ALA A 132 25.36 8.84 -18.77
C ALA A 132 25.14 7.32 -18.82
N SER A 133 23.97 6.89 -19.27
CA SER A 133 23.80 5.72 -20.13
C SER A 133 22.37 5.71 -20.64
N ALA A 134 22.22 5.80 -21.97
CA ALA A 134 20.95 5.66 -22.65
C ALA A 134 20.37 4.27 -22.36
N SER A 135 19.27 4.20 -21.60
CA SER A 135 18.44 3.00 -21.54
C SER A 135 17.18 3.27 -22.35
N GLY A 136 17.14 2.72 -23.56
CA GLY A 136 15.89 2.67 -24.33
C GLY A 136 14.78 2.01 -23.51
N CYS A 137 13.52 2.37 -23.81
CA CYS A 137 12.37 1.71 -23.19
C CYS A 137 12.49 0.18 -23.40
N PRO A 138 12.50 -0.64 -22.33
CA PRO A 138 12.69 -2.09 -22.43
C PRO A 138 11.47 -2.84 -22.98
N VAL A 139 10.45 -2.12 -23.44
CA VAL A 139 9.24 -2.71 -24.01
C VAL A 139 9.38 -2.67 -25.54
N MET A 140 9.60 -3.85 -26.13
CA MET A 140 9.67 -4.06 -27.58
C MET A 140 8.36 -3.59 -28.24
N ARG A 141 8.47 -2.87 -29.37
CA ARG A 141 7.34 -2.71 -30.30
C ARG A 141 7.00 -4.10 -30.86
N GLY A 142 5.76 -4.53 -30.68
CA GLY A 142 5.22 -5.66 -31.45
C GLY A 142 5.01 -5.22 -32.89
N ASP A 143 5.41 -6.07 -33.83
CA ASP A 143 5.13 -5.94 -35.27
C ASP A 143 3.63 -6.07 -35.58
#